data_AF-A0A964CXZ4-F1
#
_entry.id   AF-A0A964CXZ4-F1
#
_cell.length_a   1.000
_cell.length_b   1.000
_cell.length_c   1.000
_cell.angle_alpha   90.00
_cell.angle_beta   90.00
_cell.angle_gamma   90.00
#
_symmetry.space_group_name_H-M   'P 1'
#
loop_
_entity.id
_entity.type
_entity.pdbx_description
1 polymer ?
#
loop_
_entity_poly.entity_id
_entity_poly.type
_entity_poly.pdbx_seq_one_letter_code
_entity_poly.pdbx_strand_id
1 'polypeptide(L)'
;MTKLNCLELDFSWKDTESSEYLEALSLPTLPWAAPFLPLLGLPNALLEQPSIWESIYTQAFIEHETRYRMRDWTGTHGERGELVRQIVTKALPLLAQQMGRNVVLDLEKWVRFHFFCPEAERAMREWGITLRIAYFSPNSRKYHRKIPPPAVLVPILPLIEELVDFDRRTEIYQHLKRVAPPPPYEQIPYEYMEHCYEMTMISGVLDQALTLKALQTIASRLNDMERKEVAMWAQAQALIMYRDGKPENLCGDKYLQVELPCFDVPSLLDFYTVDESA
;
A
#
# COMPACT_ATOMS: atom_id res chain seq x y z
N MET A 1 2.59 -13.23 32.23
CA MET A 1 2.79 -13.46 30.78
C MET A 1 2.66 -14.94 30.48
N THR A 2 1.48 -15.38 30.06
CA THR A 2 1.19 -16.79 29.72
C THR A 2 1.51 -17.02 28.24
N LYS A 3 2.18 -18.14 27.96
CA LYS A 3 2.63 -18.62 26.64
C LYS A 3 1.59 -18.66 25.51
N LEU A 4 0.29 -18.45 25.81
CA LEU A 4 -0.75 -18.39 24.78
C LEU A 4 -0.73 -17.08 23.96
N ASN A 5 -0.33 -15.94 24.55
CA ASN A 5 -0.39 -14.65 23.84
C ASN A 5 0.68 -14.51 22.75
N CYS A 6 1.83 -15.18 22.88
CA CYS A 6 2.88 -15.15 21.86
C CYS A 6 2.50 -15.95 20.59
N LEU A 7 1.62 -16.95 20.70
CA LEU A 7 1.27 -17.82 19.57
C LEU A 7 0.23 -17.20 18.62
N GLU A 8 -0.57 -16.22 19.08
CA GLU A 8 -1.50 -15.47 18.21
C GLU A 8 -0.81 -14.25 17.55
N LEU A 9 0.26 -13.74 18.16
CA LEU A 9 1.15 -12.72 17.58
C LEU A 9 1.91 -13.22 16.34
N ASP A 10 2.22 -14.52 16.28
CA ASP A 10 2.95 -15.17 15.17
C ASP A 10 2.19 -15.13 13.83
N PHE A 11 0.86 -14.96 13.84
CA PHE A 11 0.06 -14.98 12.60
C PHE A 11 -0.19 -13.59 11.97
N SER A 12 0.09 -12.49 12.68
CA SER A 12 -0.22 -11.13 12.18
C SER A 12 1.00 -10.23 11.93
N TRP A 13 2.16 -10.58 12.50
CA TRP A 13 3.41 -9.85 12.35
C TRP A 13 4.53 -10.87 12.18
N LYS A 14 4.81 -11.35 10.97
CA LYS A 14 6.01 -12.17 10.79
C LYS A 14 7.21 -11.32 11.18
N ASP A 15 8.13 -11.88 11.95
CA ASP A 15 9.34 -11.19 12.44
C ASP A 15 10.19 -10.53 11.33
N THR A 16 10.01 -10.95 10.06
CA THR A 16 10.63 -10.34 8.88
C THR A 16 9.89 -9.10 8.35
N GLU A 17 8.59 -8.97 8.60
CA GLU A 17 7.72 -7.88 8.11
C GLU A 17 7.77 -6.65 9.05
N SER A 18 8.20 -6.85 10.29
CA SER A 18 8.21 -5.82 11.32
C SER A 18 9.25 -4.72 11.17
N SER A 19 10.34 -4.90 10.40
CA SER A 19 11.30 -3.81 10.16
C SER A 19 10.77 -2.73 9.22
N GLU A 20 9.93 -3.10 8.27
CA GLU A 20 9.40 -2.18 7.24
C GLU A 20 8.17 -1.40 7.72
N TYR A 21 7.56 -1.80 8.85
CA TYR A 21 6.33 -1.18 9.35
C TYR A 21 6.55 0.28 9.74
N LEU A 22 7.66 0.56 10.45
CA LEU A 22 8.01 1.93 10.84
C LEU A 22 8.36 2.77 9.61
N GLU A 23 9.02 2.18 8.61
CA GLU A 23 9.36 2.83 7.35
C GLU A 23 8.09 3.19 6.54
N ALA A 24 7.13 2.26 6.44
CA ALA A 24 5.82 2.51 5.79
C ALA A 24 5.05 3.64 6.48
N LEU A 25 5.07 3.64 7.82
CA LEU A 25 4.48 4.66 8.67
C LEU A 25 5.18 6.03 8.56
N SER A 26 6.41 6.08 8.09
CA SER A 26 7.17 7.31 7.87
C SER A 26 6.67 8.11 6.67
N LEU A 27 6.14 7.44 5.65
CA LEU A 27 5.85 8.06 4.34
C LEU A 27 4.94 9.30 4.42
N PRO A 28 3.86 9.32 5.23
CA PRO A 28 3.02 10.50 5.38
C PRO A 28 3.70 11.68 6.06
N THR A 29 4.85 11.47 6.70
CA THR A 29 5.61 12.48 7.46
C THR A 29 6.75 13.11 6.66
N LEU A 30 7.03 12.61 5.46
CA LEU A 30 8.14 13.06 4.63
C LEU A 30 7.81 14.40 3.96
N PRO A 31 8.53 15.51 4.26
CA PRO A 31 8.17 16.83 3.73
C PRO A 31 8.21 16.92 2.20
N TRP A 32 9.16 16.22 1.57
CA TRP A 32 9.30 16.19 0.11
C TRP A 32 8.23 15.33 -0.58
N ALA A 33 7.55 14.44 0.16
CA ALA A 33 6.46 13.61 -0.35
C ALA A 33 5.10 14.32 -0.29
N ALA A 34 5.00 15.47 0.39
CA ALA A 34 3.76 16.22 0.59
C ALA A 34 2.88 16.38 -0.67
N PRO A 35 3.43 16.71 -1.86
CA PRO A 35 2.62 16.85 -3.08
C PRO A 35 1.93 15.54 -3.55
N PHE A 36 2.44 14.40 -3.11
CA PHE A 36 1.97 13.07 -3.52
C PHE A 36 1.05 12.40 -2.50
N LEU A 37 1.01 12.86 -1.25
CA LEU A 37 0.20 12.25 -0.20
C LEU A 37 -1.28 12.06 -0.61
N PRO A 38 -1.95 13.01 -1.30
CA PRO A 38 -3.32 12.81 -1.77
C PRO A 38 -3.51 11.67 -2.77
N LEU A 39 -2.42 11.21 -3.40
CA LEU A 39 -2.42 10.11 -4.37
C LEU A 39 -2.13 8.75 -3.74
N LEU A 40 -1.68 8.72 -2.47
CA LEU A 40 -1.29 7.48 -1.79
C LEU A 40 -2.47 6.67 -1.26
N GLY A 41 -3.70 7.22 -1.28
CA GLY A 41 -4.86 6.53 -0.70
C GLY A 41 -4.84 6.48 0.84
N LEU A 42 -4.15 7.44 1.47
CA LEU A 42 -4.13 7.59 2.93
C LEU A 42 -5.51 8.04 3.46
N PRO A 43 -5.82 7.75 4.74
CA PRO A 43 -6.97 8.34 5.44
C PRO A 43 -7.01 9.87 5.33
N ASN A 44 -8.15 10.45 4.91
CA ASN A 44 -8.29 11.90 4.71
C ASN A 44 -7.91 12.72 5.94
N ALA A 45 -8.22 12.23 7.14
CA ALA A 45 -7.87 12.91 8.38
C ALA A 45 -6.35 13.16 8.51
N LEU A 46 -5.52 12.23 8.05
CA LEU A 46 -4.05 12.39 8.03
C LEU A 46 -3.59 13.43 7.01
N LEU A 47 -4.33 13.63 5.92
CA LEU A 47 -4.04 14.67 4.93
C LEU A 47 -4.47 16.06 5.42
N GLU A 48 -5.55 16.13 6.20
CA GLU A 48 -6.08 17.37 6.76
C GLU A 48 -5.26 17.87 7.96
N GLN A 49 -4.73 16.95 8.77
CA GLN A 49 -3.97 17.26 10.00
C GLN A 49 -2.66 16.46 10.08
N PRO A 50 -1.74 16.60 9.11
CA PRO A 50 -0.51 15.79 9.03
C PRO A 50 0.38 15.96 10.27
N SER A 51 0.41 17.16 10.86
CA SER A 51 1.21 17.47 12.04
C SER A 51 0.95 16.59 13.27
N ILE A 52 -0.28 16.06 13.43
CA ILE A 52 -0.60 15.14 14.53
C ILE A 52 0.23 13.87 14.39
N TRP A 53 0.20 13.29 13.18
CA TRP A 53 0.95 12.07 12.91
C TRP A 53 2.45 12.31 12.88
N GLU A 54 2.91 13.40 12.27
CA GLU A 54 4.33 13.78 12.26
C GLU A 54 4.93 13.82 13.67
N SER A 55 4.23 14.43 14.63
CA SER A 55 4.68 14.51 16.02
C SER A 55 4.76 13.14 16.69
N ILE A 56 3.73 12.30 16.53
CA ILE A 56 3.68 10.97 17.15
C ILE A 56 4.75 10.06 16.53
N TYR A 57 4.86 10.06 15.20
CA TYR A 57 5.86 9.30 14.48
C TYR A 57 7.28 9.72 14.86
N THR A 58 7.57 11.02 14.98
CA THR A 58 8.89 11.52 15.38
C THR A 58 9.28 11.01 16.76
N GLN A 59 8.36 11.00 17.72
CA GLN A 59 8.62 10.44 19.05
C GLN A 59 8.88 8.94 19.00
N ALA A 60 8.06 8.21 18.24
CA ALA A 60 8.23 6.77 18.03
C ALA A 60 9.58 6.43 17.38
N PHE A 61 10.00 7.20 16.37
CA PHE A 61 11.26 7.03 15.68
C PHE A 61 12.47 7.32 16.58
N ILE A 62 12.42 8.40 17.38
CA ILE A 62 13.49 8.71 18.35
C ILE A 62 13.60 7.59 19.39
N GLU A 63 12.47 7.07 19.89
CA GLU A 63 12.45 5.94 20.81
C GLU A 63 13.05 4.68 20.17
N HIS A 64 12.70 4.39 18.91
CA HIS A 64 13.28 3.30 18.12
C HIS A 64 14.79 3.40 18.03
N GLU A 65 15.31 4.51 17.52
CA GLU A 65 16.74 4.74 17.35
C GLU A 65 17.50 4.65 18.67
N THR A 66 16.94 5.21 19.74
CA THR A 66 17.56 5.20 21.07
C THR A 66 17.67 3.78 21.60
N ARG A 67 16.55 3.03 21.61
CA ARG A 67 16.54 1.64 22.09
C ARG A 67 17.34 0.72 21.18
N TYR A 68 17.39 1.03 19.89
CA TYR A 68 18.18 0.28 18.93
C TYR A 68 19.68 0.44 19.18
N ARG A 69 20.16 1.63 19.51
CA ARG A 69 21.60 1.84 19.80
C ARG A 69 22.04 1.34 21.17
N MET A 70 21.12 1.27 22.14
CA MET A 70 21.42 0.83 23.51
C MET A 70 21.53 -0.69 23.68
N ARG A 71 21.09 -1.48 22.69
CA ARG A 71 21.04 -2.94 22.79
C ARG A 71 22.21 -3.58 22.05
N ASP A 72 22.89 -4.52 22.71
CA ASP A 72 23.84 -5.41 22.04
C ASP A 72 23.06 -6.44 21.23
N TRP A 73 22.94 -6.21 19.93
CA TRP A 73 22.23 -7.09 19.00
C TRP A 73 23.03 -8.36 18.72
N THR A 74 23.02 -9.29 19.67
CA THR A 74 23.64 -10.61 19.54
C THR A 74 22.64 -11.68 19.05
N GLY A 75 21.36 -11.31 18.89
CA GLY A 75 20.24 -12.19 18.50
C GLY A 75 19.67 -11.96 17.09
N THR A 76 18.81 -12.89 16.68
CA THR A 76 18.22 -13.10 15.35
C THR A 76 17.22 -12.01 14.92
N HIS A 77 16.75 -12.05 13.66
CA HIS A 77 15.84 -11.07 13.05
C HIS A 77 14.58 -10.76 13.89
N GLY A 78 14.10 -11.69 14.73
CA GLY A 78 12.91 -11.50 15.58
C GLY A 78 13.06 -10.46 16.70
N GLU A 79 14.26 -10.23 17.23
CA GLU A 79 14.43 -9.24 18.31
C GLU A 79 14.25 -7.80 17.82
N ARG A 80 14.62 -7.53 16.56
CA ARG A 80 14.41 -6.24 15.90
C ARG A 80 12.93 -6.04 15.61
N GLY A 81 12.26 -7.08 15.18
CA GLY A 81 10.83 -7.05 14.92
C GLY A 81 9.99 -6.73 16.14
N GLU A 82 10.32 -7.36 17.27
CA GLU A 82 9.67 -7.10 18.55
C GLU A 82 9.87 -5.64 19.02
N LEU A 83 11.05 -5.04 18.78
CA LEU A 83 11.26 -3.63 19.11
C LEU A 83 10.30 -2.72 18.33
N VAL A 84 10.18 -2.90 17.02
CA VAL A 84 9.25 -2.11 16.21
C VAL A 84 7.82 -2.32 16.66
N ARG A 85 7.43 -3.57 16.94
CA ARG A 85 6.09 -3.91 17.44
C ARG A 85 5.74 -3.15 18.71
N GLN A 86 6.64 -3.11 19.70
CA GLN A 86 6.43 -2.36 20.95
C GLN A 86 6.22 -0.88 20.70
N ILE A 87 6.99 -0.29 19.79
CA ILE A 87 6.95 1.14 19.49
C ILE A 87 5.66 1.49 18.76
N VAL A 88 5.29 0.72 17.74
CA VAL A 88 4.07 0.93 16.97
C VAL A 88 2.83 0.73 17.84
N THR A 89 2.81 -0.30 18.69
CA THR A 89 1.69 -0.59 19.62
C THR A 89 1.51 0.53 20.65
N LYS A 90 2.54 1.33 20.94
CA LYS A 90 2.45 2.54 21.76
C LYS A 90 2.00 3.77 20.95
N ALA A 91 2.46 3.91 19.71
CA ALA A 91 2.17 5.06 18.86
C ALA A 91 0.71 5.10 18.34
N LEU A 92 0.17 3.95 17.92
CA LEU A 92 -1.16 3.88 17.31
C LEU A 92 -2.31 4.25 18.28
N PRO A 93 -2.30 3.84 19.56
CA PRO A 93 -3.28 4.33 20.54
C PRO A 93 -3.24 5.83 20.75
N LEU A 94 -2.05 6.46 20.75
CA LEU A 94 -1.92 7.92 20.83
C LEU A 94 -2.55 8.61 19.62
N LEU A 95 -2.36 8.04 18.42
CA LEU A 95 -3.02 8.51 17.21
C LEU A 95 -4.54 8.34 17.30
N ALA A 96 -5.01 7.21 17.82
CA ALA A 96 -6.44 6.94 18.00
C ALA A 96 -7.09 7.91 18.99
N GLN A 97 -6.38 8.32 20.04
CA GLN A 97 -6.86 9.32 20.99
C GLN A 97 -7.03 10.70 20.34
N GLN A 98 -6.17 11.07 19.39
CA GLN A 98 -6.19 12.39 18.77
C GLN A 98 -7.06 12.47 17.50
N MET A 99 -7.14 11.40 16.72
CA MET A 99 -7.81 11.39 15.41
C MET A 99 -8.96 10.40 15.31
N GLY A 100 -9.19 9.60 16.36
CA GLY A 100 -10.24 8.59 16.42
C GLY A 100 -9.77 7.21 15.97
N ARG A 101 -10.38 6.18 16.56
CA ARG A 101 -10.06 4.77 16.32
C ARG A 101 -10.16 4.37 14.84
N ASN A 102 -11.16 4.86 14.11
CA ASN A 102 -11.37 4.49 12.71
C ASN A 102 -10.22 4.97 11.80
N VAL A 103 -9.66 6.16 12.06
CA VAL A 103 -8.52 6.68 11.28
C VAL A 103 -7.31 5.76 11.40
N VAL A 104 -7.06 5.25 12.61
CA VAL A 104 -5.97 4.31 12.86
C VAL A 104 -6.23 2.96 12.20
N LEU A 105 -7.46 2.45 12.27
CA LEU A 105 -7.81 1.21 11.57
C LEU A 105 -7.61 1.33 10.06
N ASP A 106 -7.97 2.47 9.47
CA ASP A 106 -7.77 2.72 8.04
C ASP A 106 -6.29 2.89 7.68
N LEU A 107 -5.49 3.52 8.55
CA LEU A 107 -4.03 3.58 8.40
C LEU A 107 -3.39 2.19 8.47
N GLU A 108 -3.79 1.36 9.44
CA GLU A 108 -3.31 -0.02 9.55
C GLU A 108 -3.65 -0.84 8.30
N LYS A 109 -4.90 -0.72 7.81
CA LYS A 109 -5.33 -1.37 6.56
C LYS A 109 -4.50 -0.89 5.37
N TRP A 110 -4.23 0.42 5.29
CA TRP A 110 -3.39 1.01 4.24
C TRP A 110 -1.97 0.43 4.26
N VAL A 111 -1.33 0.39 5.43
CA VAL A 111 0.02 -0.20 5.60
C VAL A 111 0.01 -1.67 5.18
N ARG A 112 -0.94 -2.46 5.69
CA ARG A 112 -1.05 -3.89 5.37
C ARG A 112 -1.28 -4.14 3.88
N PHE A 113 -2.17 -3.37 3.26
CA PHE A 113 -2.50 -3.51 1.85
C PHE A 113 -1.26 -3.27 0.97
N HIS A 114 -0.52 -2.19 1.23
CA HIS A 114 0.55 -1.75 0.35
C HIS A 114 1.89 -2.45 0.57
N PHE A 115 2.19 -2.87 1.81
CA PHE A 115 3.51 -3.39 2.17
C PHE A 115 3.49 -4.87 2.55
N PHE A 116 2.37 -5.37 3.08
CA PHE A 116 2.32 -6.71 3.68
C PHE A 116 1.32 -7.66 3.02
N CYS A 117 0.74 -7.27 1.87
CA CYS A 117 -0.15 -8.11 1.10
C CYS A 117 0.41 -8.40 -0.31
N PRO A 118 1.21 -9.48 -0.46
CA PRO A 118 1.73 -9.88 -1.77
C PRO A 118 0.65 -10.22 -2.80
N GLU A 119 -0.56 -10.58 -2.35
CA GLU A 119 -1.71 -10.75 -3.23
C GLU A 119 -2.18 -9.40 -3.79
N ALA A 120 -2.37 -8.39 -2.94
CA ALA A 120 -2.79 -7.06 -3.35
C ALA A 120 -1.78 -6.42 -4.30
N GLU A 121 -0.47 -6.51 -4.00
CA GLU A 121 0.59 -6.03 -4.89
C GLU A 121 0.47 -6.63 -6.31
N ARG A 122 0.37 -7.96 -6.38
CA ARG A 122 0.21 -8.68 -7.66
C ARG A 122 -1.08 -8.31 -8.38
N ALA A 123 -2.18 -8.17 -7.63
CA ALA A 123 -3.47 -7.79 -8.18
C ALA A 123 -3.47 -6.38 -8.75
N MET A 124 -2.98 -5.38 -8.01
CA MET A 124 -2.90 -4.01 -8.48
C MET A 124 -2.01 -3.89 -9.71
N ARG A 125 -0.89 -4.63 -9.75
CA ARG A 125 -0.05 -4.69 -10.95
C ARG A 125 -0.79 -5.25 -12.16
N GLU A 126 -1.45 -6.40 -12.02
CA GLU A 126 -2.15 -7.06 -13.13
C GLU A 126 -3.36 -6.25 -13.60
N TRP A 127 -4.13 -5.68 -12.67
CA TRP A 127 -5.26 -4.80 -12.96
C TRP A 127 -4.81 -3.51 -13.67
N GLY A 128 -3.78 -2.85 -13.17
CA GLY A 128 -3.28 -1.60 -13.76
C GLY A 128 -2.80 -1.80 -15.19
N ILE A 129 -2.12 -2.91 -15.46
CA ILE A 129 -1.73 -3.30 -16.82
C ILE A 129 -2.99 -3.58 -17.65
N THR A 130 -3.90 -4.43 -17.18
CA THR A 130 -5.12 -4.86 -17.90
C THR A 130 -6.02 -3.69 -18.29
N LEU A 131 -6.28 -2.75 -17.37
CA LEU A 131 -7.10 -1.56 -17.63
C LEU A 131 -6.44 -0.64 -18.67
N ARG A 132 -5.11 -0.51 -18.65
CA ARG A 132 -4.39 0.31 -19.64
C ARG A 132 -4.57 -0.19 -21.08
N ILE A 133 -4.73 -1.50 -21.31
CA ILE A 133 -4.95 -2.04 -22.67
C ILE A 133 -6.31 -1.69 -23.22
N ALA A 134 -7.31 -1.41 -22.36
CA ALA A 134 -8.60 -0.92 -22.82
C ALA A 134 -8.44 0.35 -23.70
N TYR A 135 -7.36 1.11 -23.50
CA TYR A 135 -7.03 2.33 -24.24
C TYR A 135 -6.09 2.13 -25.42
N PHE A 136 -5.62 0.92 -25.71
CA PHE A 136 -4.75 0.71 -26.86
C PHE A 136 -5.45 1.14 -28.15
N SER A 137 -4.82 2.09 -28.84
CA SER A 137 -5.20 2.57 -30.16
C SER A 137 -4.95 1.48 -31.22
N PRO A 138 -5.74 1.43 -32.30
CA PRO A 138 -5.48 0.59 -33.47
C PRO A 138 -4.05 0.71 -34.04
N ASN A 139 -3.39 1.85 -33.83
CA ASN A 139 -2.01 2.09 -34.27
C ASN A 139 -0.95 1.44 -33.36
N SER A 140 -1.33 0.91 -32.20
CA SER A 140 -0.41 0.22 -31.29
C SER A 140 0.02 -1.12 -31.88
N ARG A 141 1.33 -1.42 -31.83
CA ARG A 141 1.86 -2.75 -32.21
C ARG A 141 1.22 -3.90 -31.42
N LYS A 142 0.71 -3.62 -30.22
CA LYS A 142 0.07 -4.60 -29.33
C LYS A 142 -1.45 -4.66 -29.49
N TYR A 143 -2.04 -3.89 -30.40
CA TYR A 143 -3.50 -3.82 -30.58
C TYR A 143 -4.13 -5.17 -30.92
N HIS A 144 -3.43 -6.03 -31.67
CA HIS A 144 -3.90 -7.39 -32.01
C HIS A 144 -4.12 -8.30 -30.79
N ARG A 145 -3.65 -7.92 -29.59
CA ARG A 145 -3.85 -8.65 -28.33
C ARG A 145 -4.97 -8.05 -27.47
N LYS A 146 -5.61 -6.98 -27.93
CA LYS A 146 -6.69 -6.29 -27.22
C LYS A 146 -7.99 -7.07 -27.39
N ILE A 147 -8.60 -7.43 -26.27
CA ILE A 147 -9.99 -7.88 -26.20
C ILE A 147 -10.85 -6.64 -25.96
N PRO A 148 -11.89 -6.40 -26.78
CA PRO A 148 -12.81 -5.29 -26.56
C PRO A 148 -13.38 -5.29 -25.13
N PRO A 149 -13.33 -4.16 -24.41
CA PRO A 149 -13.98 -4.02 -23.11
C PRO A 149 -15.49 -4.32 -23.18
N PRO A 150 -16.09 -4.86 -22.11
CA PRO A 150 -17.53 -5.10 -22.06
C PRO A 150 -18.29 -3.78 -22.11
N ALA A 151 -19.52 -3.81 -22.62
CA ALA A 151 -20.33 -2.62 -22.86
C ALA A 151 -20.56 -1.79 -21.59
N VAL A 152 -20.62 -2.46 -20.43
CA VAL A 152 -20.78 -1.84 -19.11
C VAL A 152 -19.54 -1.05 -18.66
N LEU A 153 -18.34 -1.42 -19.13
CA LEU A 153 -17.08 -0.74 -18.79
C LEU A 153 -16.80 0.46 -19.71
N VAL A 154 -17.19 0.38 -20.99
CA VAL A 154 -16.96 1.43 -22.00
C VAL A 154 -17.33 2.84 -21.53
N PRO A 155 -18.51 3.11 -20.94
CA PRO A 155 -18.87 4.46 -20.48
C PRO A 155 -18.09 4.92 -19.24
N ILE A 156 -17.42 4.01 -18.52
CA ILE A 156 -16.64 4.31 -17.32
C ILE A 156 -15.19 4.63 -17.67
N LEU A 157 -14.67 4.13 -18.79
CA LEU A 157 -13.27 4.33 -19.20
C LEU A 157 -12.83 5.82 -19.13
N PRO A 158 -13.56 6.81 -19.69
CA PRO A 158 -13.14 8.21 -19.59
C PRO A 158 -12.98 8.73 -18.15
N LEU A 159 -13.64 8.12 -17.16
CA LEU A 159 -13.56 8.53 -15.75
C LEU A 159 -12.30 8.03 -15.04
N ILE A 160 -11.66 6.98 -15.57
CA ILE A 160 -10.48 6.35 -14.96
C ILE A 160 -9.22 6.50 -15.81
N GLU A 161 -9.33 7.15 -16.98
CA GLU A 161 -8.24 7.30 -17.94
C GLU A 161 -6.97 7.86 -17.29
N GLU A 162 -7.06 9.02 -16.64
CA GLU A 162 -5.91 9.65 -15.96
C GLU A 162 -5.32 8.80 -14.83
N LEU A 163 -6.08 7.87 -14.25
CA LEU A 163 -5.63 6.99 -13.18
C LEU A 163 -4.79 5.82 -13.70
N VAL A 164 -5.02 5.35 -14.93
CA VAL A 164 -4.33 4.18 -15.52
C VAL A 164 -3.41 4.54 -16.69
N ASP A 165 -3.46 5.80 -17.14
CA ASP A 165 -2.64 6.34 -18.20
C ASP A 165 -1.14 6.18 -17.91
N PHE A 166 -0.40 5.77 -18.93
CA PHE A 166 1.02 5.47 -18.79
C PHE A 166 1.86 6.74 -18.70
N ASP A 167 1.56 7.73 -19.54
CA ASP A 167 2.35 8.94 -19.64
C ASP A 167 2.18 9.76 -18.37
N ARG A 168 0.95 9.89 -17.87
CA ARG A 168 0.65 10.56 -16.61
C ARG A 168 1.33 9.91 -15.41
N ARG A 169 1.30 8.58 -15.29
CA ARG A 169 2.03 7.87 -14.22
C ARG A 169 3.54 8.06 -14.35
N THR A 170 4.06 8.08 -15.58
CA THR A 170 5.47 8.37 -15.84
C THR A 170 5.83 9.79 -15.40
N GLU A 171 5.00 10.79 -15.68
CA GLU A 171 5.20 12.16 -15.22
C GLU A 171 5.25 12.26 -13.69
N ILE A 172 4.32 11.60 -12.99
CA ILE A 172 4.29 11.55 -11.52
C ILE A 172 5.58 10.93 -10.99
N TYR A 173 6.00 9.78 -11.56
CA TYR A 173 7.25 9.12 -11.20
C TYR A 173 8.47 10.02 -11.41
N GLN A 174 8.55 10.71 -12.56
CA GLN A 174 9.64 11.64 -12.84
C GLN A 174 9.63 12.86 -11.90
N HIS A 175 8.46 13.35 -11.49
CA HIS A 175 8.37 14.41 -10.49
C HIS A 175 8.86 13.91 -9.13
N LEU A 176 8.40 12.73 -8.70
CA LEU A 176 8.82 12.09 -7.46
C LEU A 176 10.35 11.93 -7.41
N LYS A 177 10.93 11.40 -8.49
CA LYS A 177 12.38 11.25 -8.67
C LYS A 177 13.15 12.56 -8.54
N ARG A 178 12.59 13.69 -8.99
CA ARG A 178 13.28 15.00 -8.92
C ARG A 178 13.28 15.62 -7.53
N VAL A 179 12.26 15.34 -6.73
CA VAL A 179 12.12 15.95 -5.39
C VAL A 179 12.62 15.06 -4.26
N ALA A 180 12.79 13.76 -4.53
CA ALA A 180 13.36 12.82 -3.57
C ALA A 180 14.82 13.20 -3.23
N PRO A 181 15.23 13.09 -1.96
CA PRO A 181 16.61 13.32 -1.56
C PRO A 181 17.54 12.22 -2.12
N PRO A 182 18.85 12.51 -2.26
CA PRO A 182 19.82 11.48 -2.58
C PRO A 182 19.87 10.43 -1.45
N PRO A 183 20.27 9.18 -1.76
CA PRO A 183 20.41 8.14 -0.74
C PRO A 183 21.47 8.57 0.30
N PRO A 184 21.24 8.30 1.60
CA PRO A 184 22.25 8.53 2.62
C PRO A 184 23.49 7.65 2.37
N TYR A 185 24.68 8.19 2.62
CA TYR A 185 25.99 7.58 2.35
C TYR A 185 26.17 6.18 2.98
N GLU A 186 25.40 5.85 4.03
CA GLU A 186 25.51 4.59 4.80
C GLU A 186 24.64 3.43 4.25
N GLN A 187 23.85 3.62 3.19
CA GLN A 187 23.07 2.56 2.53
C GLN A 187 23.93 1.68 1.60
N ILE A 188 25.05 1.14 2.09
CA ILE A 188 26.09 0.40 1.33
C ILE A 188 25.77 -1.12 1.21
N PRO A 189 24.56 -1.48 0.74
CA PRO A 189 24.54 -2.38 -0.42
C PRO A 189 23.74 -1.80 -1.60
N TYR A 190 23.17 -0.61 -1.45
CA TYR A 190 22.31 0.07 -2.42
C TYR A 190 23.07 1.12 -3.25
N GLU A 191 24.36 0.94 -3.48
CA GLU A 191 25.17 1.79 -4.37
C GLU A 191 24.58 1.90 -5.81
N TYR A 192 23.63 1.02 -6.16
CA TYR A 192 22.89 1.02 -7.43
C TYR A 192 21.54 1.76 -7.38
N MET A 193 21.03 2.13 -6.20
CA MET A 193 19.81 2.92 -6.11
C MET A 193 20.16 4.38 -6.37
N GLU A 194 19.71 4.90 -7.50
CA GLU A 194 19.87 6.33 -7.85
C GLU A 194 19.12 7.26 -6.87
N HIS A 195 18.21 6.74 -6.03
CA HIS A 195 17.28 7.48 -5.16
C HIS A 195 17.19 6.85 -3.77
N CYS A 196 16.69 7.61 -2.78
CA CYS A 196 16.46 7.08 -1.44
C CYS A 196 15.41 5.95 -1.41
N TYR A 197 15.46 5.11 -0.38
CA TYR A 197 14.59 3.94 -0.23
C TYR A 197 13.09 4.30 -0.22
N GLU A 198 12.73 5.37 0.49
CA GLU A 198 11.35 5.86 0.63
C GLU A 198 10.76 6.31 -0.70
N MET A 199 11.58 6.77 -1.65
CA MET A 199 11.13 7.08 -3.01
C MET A 199 10.60 5.83 -3.71
N THR A 200 11.30 4.70 -3.54
CA THR A 200 10.88 3.41 -4.09
C THR A 200 9.57 2.95 -3.45
N MET A 201 9.44 3.10 -2.13
CA MET A 201 8.21 2.79 -1.40
C MET A 201 7.03 3.64 -1.89
N ILE A 202 7.21 4.97 -1.98
CA ILE A 202 6.16 5.89 -2.45
C ILE A 202 5.76 5.58 -3.89
N SER A 203 6.72 5.30 -4.77
CA SER A 203 6.42 4.92 -6.15
C SER A 203 5.56 3.65 -6.22
N GLY A 204 5.89 2.63 -5.41
CA GLY A 204 5.10 1.40 -5.34
C GLY A 204 3.68 1.65 -4.86
N VAL A 205 3.53 2.41 -3.77
CA VAL A 205 2.21 2.79 -3.23
C VAL A 205 1.40 3.59 -4.25
N LEU A 206 1.99 4.58 -4.92
CA LEU A 206 1.31 5.42 -5.91
C LEU A 206 0.70 4.57 -7.03
N ASP A 207 1.46 3.64 -7.59
CA ASP A 207 0.98 2.78 -8.67
C ASP A 207 -0.18 1.89 -8.23
N GLN A 208 -0.11 1.37 -7.00
CA GLN A 208 -1.16 0.55 -6.41
C GLN A 208 -2.41 1.38 -6.10
N ALA A 209 -2.26 2.52 -5.43
CA ALA A 209 -3.35 3.39 -5.01
C ALA A 209 -4.12 3.99 -6.20
N LEU A 210 -3.43 4.41 -7.27
CA LEU A 210 -4.09 4.88 -8.50
C LEU A 210 -4.89 3.77 -9.17
N THR A 211 -4.37 2.54 -9.18
CA THR A 211 -5.09 1.38 -9.72
C THR A 211 -6.31 1.05 -8.87
N LEU A 212 -6.15 1.00 -7.55
CA LEU A 212 -7.23 0.76 -6.63
C LEU A 212 -8.35 1.79 -6.80
N LYS A 213 -7.99 3.08 -6.91
CA LYS A 213 -8.96 4.16 -7.16
C LYS A 213 -9.72 3.98 -8.48
N ALA A 214 -9.05 3.49 -9.52
CA ALA A 214 -9.70 3.15 -10.78
C ALA A 214 -10.71 1.99 -10.59
N LEU A 215 -10.32 0.95 -9.86
CA LEU A 215 -11.19 -0.20 -9.56
C LEU A 215 -12.39 0.19 -8.70
N GLN A 216 -12.20 1.03 -7.68
CA GLN A 216 -13.29 1.57 -6.86
C GLN A 216 -14.24 2.44 -7.68
N THR A 217 -13.70 3.25 -8.60
CA THR A 217 -14.51 4.06 -9.53
C THR A 217 -15.37 3.16 -10.41
N ILE A 218 -14.81 2.08 -10.95
CA ILE A 218 -15.57 1.05 -11.69
C ILE A 218 -16.63 0.42 -10.80
N ALA A 219 -16.26 -0.07 -9.62
CA ALA A 219 -17.15 -0.77 -8.70
C ALA A 219 -18.34 0.09 -8.26
N SER A 220 -18.13 1.40 -8.05
CA SER A 220 -19.18 2.34 -7.66
C SER A 220 -20.29 2.54 -8.71
N ARG A 221 -20.07 2.10 -9.95
CA ARG A 221 -21.00 2.27 -11.08
C ARG A 221 -21.61 0.96 -11.56
N LEU A 222 -21.18 -0.18 -11.01
CA LEU A 222 -21.54 -1.49 -11.50
C LEU A 222 -22.23 -2.34 -10.42
N ASN A 223 -23.28 -3.06 -10.81
CA ASN A 223 -23.88 -4.09 -9.98
C ASN A 223 -23.04 -5.39 -9.99
N ASP A 224 -23.39 -6.35 -9.14
CA ASP A 224 -22.62 -7.59 -8.95
C ASP A 224 -22.44 -8.41 -10.24
N MET A 225 -23.44 -8.42 -11.13
CA MET A 225 -23.36 -9.14 -12.40
C MET A 225 -22.40 -8.45 -13.37
N GLU A 226 -22.49 -7.12 -13.46
CA GLU A 226 -21.62 -6.31 -14.31
C GLU A 226 -20.16 -6.35 -13.84
N ARG A 227 -19.93 -6.35 -12.52
CA ARG A 227 -18.56 -6.50 -11.97
C ARG A 227 -17.94 -7.84 -12.34
N LYS A 228 -18.72 -8.93 -12.32
CA LYS A 228 -18.28 -10.24 -12.80
C LYS A 228 -17.97 -10.24 -14.30
N GLU A 229 -18.76 -9.55 -15.11
CA GLU A 229 -18.47 -9.37 -16.54
C GLU A 229 -17.12 -8.68 -16.78
N VAL A 230 -16.85 -7.60 -16.04
CA VAL A 230 -15.56 -6.90 -16.10
C VAL A 230 -14.41 -7.80 -15.64
N ALA A 231 -14.58 -8.56 -14.56
CA ALA A 231 -13.57 -9.50 -14.08
C ALA A 231 -13.28 -10.60 -15.12
N MET A 232 -14.30 -11.15 -15.78
CA MET A 232 -14.12 -12.15 -16.85
C MET A 232 -13.38 -11.57 -18.06
N TRP A 233 -13.73 -10.34 -18.49
CA TRP A 233 -13.00 -9.65 -19.55
C TRP A 233 -11.53 -9.44 -19.16
N ALA A 234 -11.26 -8.99 -17.94
CA ALA A 234 -9.91 -8.74 -17.46
C ALA A 234 -9.06 -10.02 -17.45
N GLN A 235 -9.63 -11.13 -16.98
CA GLN A 235 -8.97 -12.44 -17.00
C GLN A 235 -8.65 -12.89 -18.43
N ALA A 236 -9.60 -12.75 -19.36
CA ALA A 236 -9.38 -13.08 -20.76
C ALA A 236 -8.28 -12.18 -21.37
N GLN A 237 -8.28 -10.88 -21.05
CA GLN A 237 -7.29 -9.93 -21.55
C GLN A 237 -5.88 -10.23 -21.02
N ALA A 238 -5.75 -10.58 -19.73
CA ALA A 238 -4.48 -10.93 -19.10
C ALA A 238 -3.84 -12.19 -19.74
N LEU A 239 -4.66 -13.18 -20.10
CA LEU A 239 -4.21 -14.43 -20.74
C LEU A 239 -3.52 -14.22 -22.09
N ILE A 240 -4.01 -13.29 -22.93
CA ILE A 240 -3.55 -13.15 -24.33
C ILE A 240 -2.34 -12.22 -24.43
N MET A 241 -2.18 -11.32 -23.48
CA MET A 241 -1.27 -10.19 -23.65
C MET A 241 0.21 -10.55 -23.50
N TYR A 242 0.54 -11.43 -22.57
CA TYR A 242 1.92 -11.81 -22.25
C TYR A 242 2.11 -13.32 -22.29
N ARG A 243 3.32 -13.75 -22.68
CA ARG A 243 3.70 -15.17 -22.72
C ARG A 243 3.56 -15.86 -21.34
N ASP A 244 3.60 -15.05 -20.28
CA ASP A 244 3.49 -15.44 -18.87
C ASP A 244 2.38 -14.64 -18.15
N GLY A 245 1.30 -14.29 -18.84
CA GLY A 245 0.15 -13.63 -18.21
C GLY A 245 -0.39 -14.47 -17.05
N LYS A 246 -0.63 -13.83 -15.90
CA LYS A 246 -1.09 -14.49 -14.67
C LYS A 246 -2.49 -14.00 -14.32
N PRO A 247 -3.54 -14.41 -15.06
CA PRO A 247 -4.92 -13.98 -14.80
C PRO A 247 -5.37 -14.30 -13.36
N GLU A 248 -4.78 -15.30 -12.71
CA GLU A 248 -5.00 -15.64 -11.31
C GLU A 248 -4.63 -14.49 -10.36
N ASN A 249 -3.66 -13.64 -10.73
CA ASN A 249 -3.27 -12.48 -9.93
C ASN A 249 -4.38 -11.41 -9.87
N LEU A 250 -5.32 -11.37 -10.82
CA LEU A 250 -6.42 -10.40 -10.78
C LEU A 250 -7.37 -10.64 -9.60
N CYS A 251 -7.37 -11.86 -9.03
CA CYS A 251 -8.23 -12.26 -7.92
C CYS A 251 -9.74 -12.07 -8.20
N GLY A 252 -10.15 -12.24 -9.47
CA GLY A 252 -11.55 -12.13 -9.87
C GLY A 252 -12.11 -10.72 -9.59
N ASP A 253 -13.29 -10.66 -8.97
CA ASP A 253 -13.96 -9.41 -8.58
C ASP A 253 -13.62 -8.95 -7.15
N LYS A 254 -12.71 -9.62 -6.43
CA LYS A 254 -12.32 -9.29 -5.04
C LYS A 254 -11.94 -7.81 -4.86
N TYR A 255 -11.15 -7.27 -5.78
CA TYR A 255 -10.70 -5.87 -5.74
C TYR A 255 -11.59 -4.92 -6.56
N LEU A 256 -12.63 -5.42 -7.23
CA LEU A 256 -13.70 -4.62 -7.84
C LEU A 256 -14.79 -4.36 -6.79
N GLN A 257 -14.42 -3.72 -5.70
CA GLN A 257 -15.31 -3.33 -4.62
C GLN A 257 -15.09 -1.86 -4.27
N VAL A 258 -16.11 -1.21 -3.70
CA VAL A 258 -16.02 0.20 -3.28
C VAL A 258 -15.11 0.32 -2.06
N GLU A 259 -15.24 -0.62 -1.13
CA GLU A 259 -14.40 -0.70 0.07
C GLU A 259 -13.19 -1.60 -0.18
N LEU A 260 -12.09 -1.30 0.52
CA LEU A 260 -10.92 -2.17 0.57
C LEU A 260 -11.32 -3.53 1.16
N PRO A 261 -10.85 -4.66 0.57
CA PRO A 261 -11.07 -5.97 1.17
C PRO A 261 -10.59 -5.97 2.62
N CYS A 262 -11.44 -6.43 3.55
CA CYS A 262 -11.02 -6.60 4.93
C CYS A 262 -9.95 -7.68 5.01
N PHE A 263 -8.87 -7.37 5.72
CA PHE A 263 -7.92 -8.39 6.17
C PHE A 263 -8.46 -8.91 7.50
N ASP A 264 -8.81 -10.20 7.57
CA ASP A 264 -9.28 -10.88 8.78
C ASP A 264 -8.14 -11.03 9.81
N VAL A 265 -7.60 -9.90 10.27
CA VAL A 265 -6.43 -9.83 11.15
C VAL A 265 -6.73 -8.79 12.24
N PRO A 266 -6.58 -9.15 13.54
CA PRO A 266 -6.79 -8.22 14.66
C PRO A 266 -6.06 -6.89 14.48
N SER A 267 -6.63 -5.80 14.99
CA SER A 267 -5.97 -4.49 14.98
C SER A 267 -4.94 -4.42 16.10
N LEU A 268 -3.88 -3.64 15.89
CA LEU A 268 -2.89 -3.35 16.93
C LEU A 268 -3.50 -2.65 18.14
N LEU A 269 -4.61 -1.94 17.94
CA LEU A 269 -5.35 -1.30 19.01
C LEU A 269 -6.06 -2.29 19.95
N ASP A 270 -6.28 -3.54 19.53
CA ASP A 270 -6.94 -4.54 20.36
C ASP A 270 -6.02 -5.05 21.48
N PHE A 271 -4.69 -4.91 21.30
CA PHE A 271 -3.69 -5.39 22.25
C PHE A 271 -3.33 -4.38 23.35
N TYR A 272 -3.65 -3.10 23.17
CA TYR A 272 -3.35 -2.04 24.15
C TYR A 272 -4.26 -2.10 25.40
N THR A 273 -5.44 -2.70 25.29
CA THR A 273 -6.43 -2.73 26.39
C THR A 273 -6.09 -3.70 27.53
N VAL A 274 -5.04 -4.51 27.41
CA VAL A 274 -4.73 -5.57 28.38
C VAL A 274 -3.74 -5.12 29.48
N ASP A 275 -3.01 -4.02 29.29
CA ASP A 275 -1.93 -3.60 30.20
C ASP A 275 -2.33 -2.51 31.23
N GLU A 276 -3.53 -1.93 31.17
CA GLU A 276 -3.99 -0.94 32.17
C GLU A 276 -4.74 -1.54 33.38
N SER A 277 -4.84 -2.87 33.46
CA SER A 277 -5.55 -3.58 34.55
C SER A 277 -4.65 -4.52 35.38
N ALA A 278 -3.36 -4.20 35.52
CA ALA A 278 -2.43 -4.91 36.42
C ALA A 278 -1.83 -3.98 37.49
#